data_AF-A0A075R413-F1
#
_entry.id   AF-A0A075R413-F1
#
_cell.length_a   1.000
_cell.length_b   1.000
_cell.length_c   1.000
_cell.angle_alpha   90.00
_cell.angle_beta   90.00
_cell.angle_gamma   90.00
#
_symmetry.space_group_name_H-M   'P 1'
#
loop_
_entity.id
_entity.type
_entity.pdbx_description
1 polymer ?
#
loop_
_entity_poly.entity_id
_entity_poly.type
_entity_poly.pdbx_seq_one_letter_code
_entity_poly.pdbx_strand_id
1 'polypeptide(L)' 'MVTDAEVKRINELAKKSKDVGLTPEEKTEQQVLRQKYIDAMKASLKSSLDSIRYVEDEEPKH' A
#
# COMPACT_ATOMS: atom_id res chain seq x y z
N MET A 1 3.61 8.07 1.29
CA MET A 1 2.58 7.56 2.22
C MET A 1 1.24 7.62 1.51
N VAL A 2 0.44 6.55 1.56
CA VAL A 2 -0.94 6.56 1.04
C VAL A 2 -1.88 6.89 2.17
N THR A 3 -2.87 7.73 1.89
CA THR A 3 -3.87 8.18 2.86
C THR A 3 -5.07 7.23 2.91
N ASP A 4 -5.78 7.21 4.04
CA ASP A 4 -7.01 6.43 4.19
C ASP A 4 -8.07 6.82 3.16
N ALA A 5 -8.11 8.10 2.77
CA ALA A 5 -8.98 8.61 1.72
C ALA A 5 -8.68 7.96 0.35
N GLU A 6 -7.39 7.81 0.00
CA GLU A 6 -6.96 7.16 -1.23
C GLU A 6 -7.28 5.65 -1.23
N VAL A 7 -7.08 4.97 -0.09
CA VAL A 7 -7.46 3.55 0.04
C VAL A 7 -8.98 3.37 -0.11
N LYS A 8 -9.77 4.26 0.52
CA LYS A 8 -11.22 4.24 0.37
C LYS A 8 -11.63 4.44 -1.09
N ARG A 9 -10.99 5.39 -1.79
CA ARG A 9 -11.22 5.63 -3.21
C ARG A 9 -10.89 4.42 -4.09
N ILE A 10 -9.77 3.74 -3.82
CA ILE A 10 -9.41 2.48 -4.50
C ILE A 10 -10.54 1.43 -4.34
N ASN A 11 -11.10 1.30 -3.14
CA ASN A 11 -12.18 0.35 -2.86
C ASN A 11 -13.50 0.74 -3.55
N GLU A 12 -13.84 2.03 -3.59
CA GLU A 12 -14.99 2.55 -4.33
C GLU A 12 -14.87 2.24 -5.83
N LEU A 13 -13.71 2.51 -6.43
CA LEU A 13 -13.44 2.20 -7.84
C LEU A 13 -13.44 0.68 -8.08
N ALA A 14 -12.93 -0.12 -7.14
CA ALA A 14 -12.95 -1.58 -7.25
C ALA A 14 -14.38 -2.14 -7.21
N LYS A 15 -15.26 -1.58 -6.36
CA LYS A 15 -16.67 -1.94 -6.31
C LYS A 15 -17.39 -1.54 -7.60
N LYS A 16 -17.20 -0.29 -8.04
CA LYS A 16 -17.79 0.22 -9.28
C LYS A 16 -17.37 -0.61 -10.50
N SER A 17 -16.10 -1.01 -10.55
CA SER A 17 -15.58 -1.90 -11.61
C SER A 17 -16.27 -3.25 -11.68
N LYS A 18 -16.74 -3.80 -10.56
CA LYS A 18 -17.44 -5.09 -10.50
C LYS A 18 -18.92 -4.97 -10.87
N ASP A 19 -19.57 -3.89 -10.43
CA ASP A 19 -21.01 -3.73 -10.57
C ASP A 19 -21.40 -3.19 -11.95
N VAL A 20 -20.79 -2.07 -12.35
CA VAL A 20 -21.21 -1.30 -13.55
C VAL A 20 -20.06 -1.08 -14.54
N GLY A 21 -18.82 -1.38 -14.15
CA GLY A 21 -17.62 -1.07 -14.92
C GLY A 21 -17.08 0.33 -14.64
N LEU A 22 -15.85 0.58 -15.10
CA LEU A 22 -15.16 1.87 -14.92
C LEU A 22 -15.08 2.62 -16.25
N THR A 23 -15.23 3.94 -16.19
CA THR A 23 -14.89 4.81 -17.33
C THR A 23 -13.38 4.80 -17.58
N PRO A 24 -12.91 5.23 -18.77
CA PRO A 24 -11.48 5.33 -19.06
C PRO A 24 -10.70 6.20 -18.04
N GLU A 25 -11.31 7.29 -17.59
CA GLU A 25 -10.76 8.21 -16.60
C GLU A 25 -10.64 7.52 -15.25
N GLU A 26 -11.67 6.80 -14.82
CA GLU A 26 -11.68 6.06 -13.56
C GLU A 26 -10.71 4.89 -13.55
N LYS A 27 -10.51 4.22 -14.70
CA LYS A 27 -9.46 3.19 -14.84
C LYS A 27 -8.08 3.80 -14.63
N THR A 28 -7.83 4.97 -15.23
CA THR A 28 -6.58 5.69 -15.07
C THR A 28 -6.37 6.11 -13.62
N GLU A 29 -7.41 6.68 -12.99
CA GLU A 29 -7.39 7.05 -11.56
C GLU A 29 -7.08 5.83 -10.68
N GLN A 30 -7.78 4.72 -10.90
CA GLN A 30 -7.57 3.48 -10.15
C GLN A 30 -6.13 2.97 -10.30
N GLN A 31 -5.57 3.04 -11.50
CA GLN A 31 -4.23 2.55 -11.79
C GLN A 31 -3.16 3.40 -11.11
N VAL A 32 -3.30 4.73 -11.16
CA VAL A 32 -2.41 5.67 -10.44
C VAL A 32 -2.46 5.45 -8.94
N LEU A 33 -3.67 5.33 -8.37
CA LEU A 33 -3.86 5.11 -6.93
C LEU A 33 -3.27 3.76 -6.49
N ARG A 34 -3.48 2.69 -7.27
CA ARG A 34 -2.91 1.36 -6.98
C ARG A 34 -1.39 1.38 -7.04
N GLN A 35 -0.80 2.03 -8.03
CA GLN A 35 0.65 2.13 -8.14
C GLN A 35 1.24 2.85 -6.91
N LYS A 36 0.65 3.98 -6.53
CA LYS A 36 1.06 4.74 -5.34
C LYS A 36 0.98 3.91 -4.05
N TYR A 37 -0.08 3.10 -3.90
CA TYR A 37 -0.25 2.19 -2.77
C TYR A 37 0.82 1.10 -2.72
N ILE A 38 1.09 0.45 -3.86
CA ILE A 38 2.12 -0.58 -3.97
C ILE A 38 3.50 -0.02 -3.62
N ASP A 39 3.84 1.17 -4.12
CA ASP A 39 5.15 1.77 -3.87
C ASP A 39 5.32 2.17 -2.40
N ALA A 40 4.26 2.70 -1.76
CA ALA A 40 4.27 2.97 -0.33
C ALA A 40 4.41 1.68 0.50
N MET A 41 3.68 0.62 0.14
CA MET A 41 3.81 -0.69 0.79
C MET A 41 5.22 -1.27 0.64
N LYS A 42 5.81 -1.22 -0.56
CA LYS A 42 7.18 -1.71 -0.81
C LYS A 42 8.19 -0.96 0.03
N ALA A 43 8.07 0.36 0.11
CA ALA A 43 8.95 1.19 0.96
C ALA A 43 8.81 0.83 2.44
N SER A 44 7.58 0.66 2.93
CA SER A 44 7.30 0.25 4.31
C SER A 44 7.84 -1.15 4.61
N LEU A 45 7.67 -2.10 3.69
CA LEU A 45 8.17 -3.46 3.83
C LEU A 45 9.70 -3.48 3.87
N LYS A 46 10.36 -2.74 2.97
CA LYS A 46 11.82 -2.61 2.96
C LYS A 46 12.33 -2.05 4.29
N SER A 47 11.72 -0.97 4.78
CA SER A 47 12.07 -0.41 6.09
C SER A 47 11.87 -1.41 7.24
N SER A 48 10.83 -2.24 7.16
CA SER A 48 10.58 -3.29 8.16
C SER A 48 11.65 -4.37 8.10
N LEU A 49 12.05 -4.82 6.90
CA LEU A 49 13.12 -5.80 6.70
C LEU A 49 14.49 -5.27 7.17
N ASP A 50 14.81 -4.01 6.85
CA ASP A 50 16.04 -3.34 7.31
C ASP A 50 16.09 -3.20 8.84
N SER A 51 14.92 -3.22 9.51
CA SER A 51 14.82 -3.18 10.97
C SER A 51 14.91 -4.55 11.65
N ILE A 52 14.86 -5.66 10.89
CA ILE A 52 15.03 -7.00 11.44
C ILE A 52 16.49 -7.15 11.91
N ARG A 53 16.67 -7.40 13.20
CA ARG A 53 17.95 -7.72 13.82
C ARG A 53 17.91 -9.12 14.43
N TYR A 54 19.04 -9.80 14.45
CA TYR A 54 19.18 -11.06 15.15
C TYR A 54 19.17 -10.80 16.66
N VAL A 55 18.34 -11.56 17.38
CA VAL A 55 18.15 -11.41 18.83
C VAL A 55 19.42 -11.83 19.60
N GLU A 56 20.35 -12.54 18.95
CA GLU A 56 21.60 -13.03 19.55
C GLU A 56 22.66 -11.92 19.77
N ASP A 57 22.49 -10.73 19.19
CA ASP A 57 23.36 -9.56 19.42
C ASP A 57 22.88 -8.66 20.58
N GLU A 58 21.74 -8.98 21.20
CA GLU A 58 21.32 -8.31 22.44
C GLU A 58 22.07 -8.94 23.62
N GLU A 59 23.26 -8.40 23.94
CA GLU A 59 23.91 -8.71 25.22
C GLU A 59 22.87 -8.58 26.34
N PRO A 60 22.72 -9.59 27.22
CA PRO A 60 21.79 -9.50 28.32
C PRO A 60 22.20 -8.29 29.17
N LYS A 61 21.28 -7.32 29.31
CA LYS A 61 21.43 -6.20 30.24
C LYS A 61 21.56 -6.78 31.65
N HIS A 62 22.81 -6.97 32.09
CA HIS A 62 23.19 -7.15 33.48
C HIS A 62 23.28 -5.82 34.20
#